data_AF-A0A0M9FSL8-F1
#
_entry.id   AF-A0A0M9FSL8-F1
#
_cell.length_a   1.000
_cell.length_b   1.000
_cell.length_c   1.000
_cell.angle_alpha   90.00
_cell.angle_beta   90.00
_cell.angle_gamma   90.00
#
_symmetry.space_group_name_H-M   'P 1'
#
loop_
_entity.id
_entity.type
_entity.pdbx_description
1 polymer ?
#
loop_
_entity_poly.entity_id
_entity_poly.type
_entity_poly.pdbx_seq_one_letter_code
_entity_poly.pdbx_strand_id
1 'polypeptide(L)'
;MSADKSALDKSPEEVKDYLSKDAFSEFRTTLDPSNTRARHGLLPKDFQTTDNEHERRINDYIHQHSTWRQNVYVLRSYEYWKLRADYYPYIRRSDEKDNFFLRGITCHPRLSDYPMCKSVIRDYFVCRDRNPVLQIFNTCAPLKEQFCACINEVFVKNHERGDKKFNANREEFFDEQRSKRFTKLLNQVEESVEAKTKLQD
;
A
#
# COMPACT_ATOMS: atom_id res chain seq x y z
N MET A 1 26.95 -32.79 26.89
CA MET A 1 26.95 -31.62 25.99
C MET A 1 27.45 -32.10 24.64
N SER A 2 26.55 -32.47 23.74
CA SER A 2 26.90 -32.88 22.37
C SER A 2 26.76 -31.65 21.47
N ALA A 3 27.89 -31.13 21.00
CA ALA A 3 27.92 -30.07 20.02
C ALA A 3 27.75 -30.69 18.62
N ASP A 4 26.69 -30.28 17.93
CA ASP A 4 26.40 -30.61 16.53
C ASP A 4 27.58 -30.27 15.63
N LYS A 5 28.28 -31.31 15.16
CA LYS A 5 29.30 -31.25 14.11
C LYS A 5 28.75 -31.66 12.74
N SER A 6 27.50 -31.29 12.41
CA SER A 6 26.89 -31.65 11.11
C SER A 6 26.92 -30.52 10.07
N ALA A 7 27.44 -29.33 10.40
CA ALA A 7 27.41 -28.18 9.49
C ALA A 7 28.62 -28.05 8.54
N LEU A 8 29.65 -28.91 8.67
CA LEU A 8 30.94 -28.71 7.99
C LEU A 8 31.35 -29.77 6.97
N ASP A 9 30.52 -30.80 6.72
CA ASP A 9 30.76 -31.80 5.68
C ASP A 9 29.70 -31.70 4.55
N LYS A 10 29.57 -30.51 3.96
CA LYS A 10 28.90 -30.41 2.65
C LYS A 10 29.92 -30.71 1.56
N SER A 11 29.57 -31.62 0.66
CA SER A 11 30.48 -32.10 -0.38
C SER A 11 30.97 -30.95 -1.27
N PRO A 12 32.21 -31.00 -1.81
CA PRO A 12 32.72 -29.99 -2.74
C PRO A 12 31.86 -29.81 -4.00
N GLU A 13 31.02 -30.80 -4.33
CA GLU A 13 30.07 -30.75 -5.44
C GLU A 13 28.84 -29.90 -5.10
N GLU A 14 28.27 -30.02 -3.88
CA GLU A 14 27.19 -29.13 -3.44
C GLU A 14 27.64 -27.66 -3.40
N VAL A 15 28.85 -27.38 -2.91
CA VAL A 15 29.40 -26.02 -2.85
C VAL A 15 29.61 -25.42 -4.24
N LYS A 16 29.94 -26.26 -5.26
CA LYS A 16 30.07 -25.81 -6.65
C LYS A 16 28.72 -25.48 -7.29
N ASP A 17 27.65 -26.20 -6.93
CA ASP A 17 26.31 -25.87 -7.40
C ASP A 17 25.81 -24.53 -6.84
N TYR A 18 26.09 -24.22 -5.57
CA TYR A 18 25.80 -22.89 -4.99
C TYR A 18 26.64 -21.75 -5.59
N LEU A 19 27.80 -22.06 -6.19
CA LEU A 19 28.68 -21.11 -6.88
C LEU A 19 28.49 -21.12 -8.41
N SER A 20 27.57 -21.93 -8.93
CA SER A 20 27.27 -22.00 -10.36
C SER A 20 26.71 -20.65 -10.84
N LYS A 21 27.01 -20.28 -12.09
CA LYS A 21 26.46 -19.06 -12.71
C LYS A 21 24.94 -19.06 -12.67
N ASP A 22 24.32 -20.24 -12.72
CA ASP A 22 22.88 -20.42 -12.70
C ASP A 22 22.32 -20.17 -11.29
N ALA A 23 22.95 -20.68 -10.23
CA ALA A 23 22.57 -20.35 -8.85
C ALA A 23 22.77 -18.86 -8.52
N PHE A 24 23.81 -18.22 -9.04
CA PHE A 24 23.98 -16.77 -8.94
C PHE A 24 22.95 -15.98 -9.75
N SER A 25 22.49 -16.51 -10.90
CA SER A 25 21.44 -15.91 -11.70
C SER A 25 20.07 -16.00 -11.01
N GLU A 26 19.79 -17.13 -10.35
CA GLU A 26 18.61 -17.34 -9.50
C GLU A 26 18.65 -16.47 -8.23
N PHE A 27 19.83 -16.33 -7.61
CA PHE A 27 20.03 -15.45 -6.47
C PHE A 27 19.87 -13.97 -6.85
N ARG A 28 20.38 -13.56 -8.03
CA ARG A 28 20.15 -12.21 -8.58
C ARG A 28 18.69 -11.96 -8.92
N THR A 29 17.98 -12.95 -9.48
CA THR A 29 16.56 -12.80 -9.79
C THR A 29 15.67 -12.84 -8.55
N THR A 30 16.09 -13.47 -7.45
CA THR A 30 15.42 -13.38 -6.15
C THR A 30 15.73 -12.08 -5.40
N LEU A 31 16.92 -11.51 -5.59
CA LEU A 31 17.30 -10.17 -5.13
C LEU A 31 16.69 -9.05 -5.96
N ASP A 32 16.19 -9.32 -7.17
CA ASP A 32 15.48 -8.34 -7.98
C ASP A 32 14.19 -7.91 -7.25
N PRO A 33 14.10 -6.64 -6.81
CA PRO A 33 12.93 -6.12 -6.10
C PRO A 33 11.64 -6.25 -6.90
N SER A 34 11.75 -6.35 -8.22
CA SER A 34 10.66 -6.56 -9.17
C SER A 34 9.99 -7.93 -8.99
N ASN A 35 10.79 -8.99 -8.86
CA ASN A 35 10.32 -10.37 -8.71
C ASN A 35 9.71 -10.62 -7.33
N THR A 36 10.32 -10.08 -6.27
CA THR A 36 9.76 -10.15 -4.91
C THR A 36 8.40 -9.44 -4.85
N ARG A 37 8.24 -8.30 -5.53
CA ARG A 37 6.96 -7.59 -5.57
C ARG A 37 5.90 -8.27 -6.41
N ALA A 38 6.28 -8.90 -7.52
CA ALA A 38 5.37 -9.72 -8.29
C ALA A 38 4.82 -10.89 -7.46
N ARG A 39 5.67 -11.54 -6.66
CA ARG A 39 5.25 -12.59 -5.72
C ARG A 39 4.32 -12.08 -4.62
N HIS A 40 4.48 -10.84 -4.17
CA HIS A 40 3.63 -10.23 -3.13
C HIS A 40 2.41 -9.44 -3.67
N GLY A 41 2.12 -9.50 -4.97
CA GLY A 41 1.01 -8.75 -5.59
C GLY A 41 1.20 -7.23 -5.58
N LEU A 42 2.43 -6.75 -5.37
CA LEU A 42 2.79 -5.34 -5.32
C LEU A 42 3.06 -4.77 -6.72
N LEU A 43 3.37 -5.60 -7.71
CA LEU A 43 3.54 -5.23 -9.13
C LEU A 43 3.11 -6.41 -10.02
N PRO A 44 2.50 -6.20 -11.20
CA PRO A 44 2.32 -7.29 -12.17
C PRO A 44 3.68 -7.83 -12.63
N LYS A 45 3.76 -9.14 -12.90
CA LYS A 45 4.98 -9.85 -13.35
C LYS A 45 5.57 -9.23 -14.62
N ASP A 46 4.71 -8.64 -15.45
CA ASP A 46 5.08 -7.83 -16.59
C ASP A 46 4.79 -6.36 -16.28
N PHE A 47 5.84 -5.53 -16.18
CA PHE A 47 5.74 -4.07 -16.15
C PHE A 47 5.01 -3.47 -17.38
N GLN A 48 4.66 -4.30 -18.38
CA GLN A 48 4.31 -3.91 -19.75
C GLN A 48 2.82 -3.71 -20.05
N THR A 49 1.89 -4.01 -19.14
CA THR A 49 0.52 -3.48 -19.30
C THR A 49 0.45 -2.06 -18.74
N THR A 50 1.35 -1.20 -19.22
CA THR A 50 1.14 0.24 -19.21
C THR A 50 -0.02 0.52 -20.14
N ASP A 51 -1.03 1.20 -19.63
CA ASP A 51 -2.03 1.80 -20.48
C ASP A 51 -1.30 2.81 -21.39
N ASN A 52 -1.12 2.43 -22.65
CA ASN A 52 -0.35 3.20 -23.63
C ASN A 52 -0.94 4.62 -23.79
N GLU A 53 -2.24 4.77 -23.55
CA GLU A 53 -2.91 6.07 -23.58
C GLU A 53 -2.51 6.92 -22.36
N HIS A 54 -2.48 6.34 -21.16
CA HIS A 54 -2.03 7.02 -19.94
C HIS A 54 -0.58 7.48 -20.05
N GLU A 55 0.32 6.61 -20.54
CA GLU A 55 1.72 6.97 -20.76
C GLU A 55 1.88 8.08 -21.79
N ARG A 56 1.09 8.04 -22.89
CA ARG A 56 1.09 9.12 -23.88
C ARG A 56 0.69 10.45 -23.25
N ARG A 57 -0.43 10.50 -22.51
CA ARG A 57 -0.91 11.73 -21.85
C ARG A 57 0.10 12.32 -20.86
N ILE A 58 0.75 11.46 -20.06
CA ILE A 58 1.81 11.90 -19.15
C ILE A 58 2.99 12.48 -19.92
N ASN A 59 3.43 11.80 -20.98
CA ASN A 59 4.58 12.27 -21.76
C ASN A 59 4.27 13.58 -22.50
N ASP A 60 3.04 13.75 -23.00
CA ASP A 60 2.57 15.01 -23.57
C ASP A 60 2.59 16.13 -22.53
N TYR A 61 2.11 15.88 -21.31
CA TYR A 61 2.18 16.83 -20.19
C TYR A 61 3.62 17.21 -19.86
N ILE A 62 4.52 16.23 -19.73
CA ILE A 62 5.94 16.45 -19.44
C ILE A 62 6.58 17.30 -20.55
N HIS A 63 6.30 16.99 -21.82
CA HIS A 63 6.83 17.74 -22.96
C HIS A 63 6.36 19.21 -22.97
N GLN A 64 5.12 19.47 -22.58
CA GLN A 64 4.57 20.84 -22.53
C GLN A 64 5.10 21.66 -21.35
N HIS A 65 5.47 21.01 -20.25
CA HIS A 65 5.84 21.67 -19.00
C HIS A 65 7.33 21.54 -18.66
N SER A 66 8.12 20.92 -19.55
CA SER A 66 9.55 20.81 -19.34
C SER A 66 10.25 22.15 -19.44
N THR A 67 11.31 22.29 -18.65
CA THR A 67 12.13 23.49 -18.57
C THR A 67 13.55 23.19 -19.07
N TRP A 68 14.42 24.19 -19.00
CA TRP A 68 15.84 24.05 -19.34
C TRP A 68 16.55 22.94 -18.53
N ARG A 69 16.01 22.53 -17.37
CA ARG A 69 16.60 21.49 -16.51
C ARG A 69 16.69 20.13 -17.22
N GLN A 70 15.90 19.89 -18.27
CA GLN A 70 15.89 18.65 -19.03
C GLN A 70 17.19 18.50 -19.84
N ASN A 71 17.82 19.63 -20.18
CA ASN A 71 19.07 19.68 -20.92
C ASN A 71 20.29 19.39 -20.04
N VAL A 72 20.16 19.47 -18.70
CA VAL A 72 21.23 19.17 -17.74
C VAL A 72 21.15 17.72 -17.29
N TYR A 73 22.19 16.93 -17.55
CA TYR A 73 22.21 15.48 -17.29
C TYR A 73 21.77 15.10 -15.87
N VAL A 74 22.29 15.80 -14.85
CA VAL A 74 21.99 15.51 -13.44
C VAL A 74 20.56 15.89 -13.06
N LEU A 75 19.99 16.93 -13.67
CA LEU A 75 18.65 17.44 -13.33
C LEU A 75 17.53 16.79 -14.16
N ARG A 76 17.87 16.19 -15.30
CA ARG A 76 16.90 15.57 -16.21
C ARG A 76 16.01 14.54 -15.53
N SER A 77 16.59 13.63 -14.75
CA SER A 77 15.83 12.60 -14.03
C SER A 77 14.93 13.21 -12.95
N TYR A 78 15.43 14.23 -12.24
CA TYR A 78 14.65 14.93 -11.23
C TYR A 78 13.45 15.63 -11.84
N GLU A 79 13.65 16.37 -12.92
CA GLU A 79 12.56 17.07 -13.61
C GLU A 79 11.53 16.11 -14.19
N TYR A 80 11.97 15.03 -14.82
CA TYR A 80 11.07 14.01 -15.34
C TYR A 80 10.12 13.46 -14.26
N TRP A 81 10.69 13.06 -13.12
CA TRP A 81 9.88 12.49 -12.02
C TRP A 81 9.02 13.53 -11.31
N LYS A 82 9.51 14.76 -11.20
CA LYS A 82 8.72 15.88 -10.68
C LYS A 82 7.51 16.16 -11.57
N LEU A 83 7.70 16.32 -12.87
CA LEU A 83 6.60 16.60 -13.81
C LEU A 83 5.61 15.44 -13.92
N ARG A 84 6.11 14.20 -13.86
CA ARG A 84 5.24 13.02 -13.77
C ARG A 84 4.41 13.01 -12.49
N ALA A 85 4.95 13.46 -11.36
CA ALA A 85 4.18 13.63 -10.13
C ALA A 85 3.15 14.76 -10.23
N ASP A 86 3.53 15.90 -10.82
CA ASP A 86 2.66 17.08 -10.99
C ASP A 86 1.43 16.79 -11.87
N TYR A 87 1.52 15.83 -12.80
CA TYR A 87 0.37 15.36 -13.59
C TYR A 87 -0.76 14.80 -12.72
N TYR A 88 -0.43 14.19 -11.59
CA TYR A 88 -1.43 13.57 -10.72
C TYR A 88 -2.15 14.64 -9.87
N PRO A 89 -3.50 14.63 -9.78
CA PRO A 89 -4.25 15.68 -9.10
C PRO A 89 -4.51 15.39 -7.61
N TYR A 90 -3.98 14.29 -7.06
CA TYR A 90 -4.43 13.76 -5.77
C TYR A 90 -4.12 14.69 -4.60
N ILE A 91 -2.95 15.35 -4.59
CA ILE A 91 -2.62 16.33 -3.55
C ILE A 91 -3.65 17.47 -3.57
N ARG A 92 -3.88 18.08 -4.74
CA ARG A 92 -4.85 19.18 -4.87
C ARG A 92 -6.26 18.79 -4.42
N ARG A 93 -6.74 17.62 -4.83
CA ARG A 93 -8.05 17.11 -4.41
C ARG A 93 -8.11 16.72 -2.94
N SER A 94 -6.99 16.31 -2.37
CA SER A 94 -6.90 16.03 -0.94
C SER A 94 -6.82 17.32 -0.12
N ASP A 95 -6.22 18.38 -0.64
CA ASP A 95 -6.18 19.70 0.03
C ASP A 95 -7.58 20.36 0.05
N GLU A 96 -8.42 20.09 -0.95
CA GLU A 96 -9.84 20.51 -0.94
C GLU A 96 -10.67 19.82 0.15
N LYS A 97 -10.17 18.71 0.73
CA LYS A 97 -10.81 17.96 1.79
C LYS A 97 -10.00 18.09 3.07
N ASP A 98 -10.45 18.90 4.02
CA ASP A 98 -9.80 19.11 5.33
C ASP A 98 -9.56 17.83 6.18
N ASN A 99 -10.06 16.68 5.72
CA ASN A 99 -9.88 15.39 6.37
C ASN A 99 -8.65 14.64 5.82
N PHE A 100 -7.50 14.80 6.49
CA PHE A 100 -6.29 14.01 6.23
C PHE A 100 -6.14 12.90 7.28
N PHE A 101 -6.46 11.66 6.91
CA PHE A 101 -6.38 10.51 7.81
C PHE A 101 -4.97 9.90 7.87
N LEU A 102 -4.16 10.11 6.83
CA LEU A 102 -2.89 9.42 6.67
C LEU A 102 -1.75 10.41 6.43
N ARG A 103 -1.10 10.85 7.52
CA ARG A 103 0.26 11.43 7.47
C ARG A 103 1.27 10.34 7.85
N GLY A 104 2.18 10.02 6.93
CA GLY A 104 3.35 9.19 7.26
C GLY A 104 3.16 7.67 7.14
N ILE A 105 2.31 7.18 6.23
CA ILE A 105 2.19 5.74 6.02
C ILE A 105 3.52 5.16 5.53
N THR A 106 4.11 4.28 6.33
CA THR A 106 5.23 3.37 5.99
C THR A 106 4.74 2.07 5.33
N CYS A 107 3.48 2.03 4.88
CA CYS A 107 2.91 0.84 4.26
C CYS A 107 3.29 0.84 2.78
N HIS A 108 3.82 -0.28 2.30
CA HIS A 108 3.97 -0.54 0.87
C HIS A 108 2.57 -0.91 0.34
N PRO A 109 1.83 0.01 -0.30
CA PRO A 109 0.44 -0.27 -0.67
C PRO A 109 0.41 -1.37 -1.74
N ARG A 110 -0.37 -2.42 -1.53
CA ARG A 110 -0.61 -3.44 -2.56
C ARG A 110 -1.50 -2.84 -3.63
N LEU A 111 -1.17 -3.10 -4.89
CA LEU A 111 -1.96 -2.57 -6.03
C LEU A 111 -3.39 -3.13 -6.03
N SER A 112 -3.59 -4.34 -5.47
CA SER A 112 -4.90 -4.95 -5.26
C SER A 112 -5.82 -4.13 -4.36
N ASP A 113 -5.25 -3.49 -3.35
CA ASP A 113 -6.02 -2.82 -2.29
C ASP A 113 -6.49 -1.43 -2.75
N TYR A 114 -5.79 -0.85 -3.73
CA TYR A 114 -6.04 0.50 -4.23
C TYR A 114 -6.06 0.54 -5.77
N PRO A 115 -7.05 -0.08 -6.43
CA PRO A 115 -7.13 -0.15 -7.89
C PRO A 115 -7.17 1.24 -8.54
N MET A 116 -7.80 2.22 -7.89
CA MET A 116 -7.89 3.62 -8.33
C MET A 116 -6.54 4.38 -8.27
N CYS A 117 -5.57 3.87 -7.51
CA CYS A 117 -4.25 4.48 -7.32
C CYS A 117 -3.14 3.71 -8.04
N LYS A 118 -3.49 2.71 -8.86
CA LYS A 118 -2.53 1.78 -9.47
C LYS A 118 -1.44 2.49 -10.28
N SER A 119 -1.78 3.53 -11.04
CA SER A 119 -0.82 4.24 -11.90
C SER A 119 0.22 5.02 -11.09
N VAL A 120 -0.21 5.82 -10.11
CA VAL A 120 0.71 6.62 -9.28
C VAL A 120 1.57 5.75 -8.35
N ILE A 121 1.01 4.65 -7.83
CA ILE A 121 1.78 3.67 -7.04
C ILE A 121 2.84 3.00 -7.91
N ARG A 122 2.48 2.60 -9.14
CA ARG A 122 3.43 2.02 -10.09
C ARG A 122 4.56 2.99 -10.41
N ASP A 123 4.25 4.25 -10.74
CA ASP A 123 5.25 5.28 -11.04
C ASP A 123 6.20 5.52 -9.88
N TYR A 124 5.70 5.57 -8.64
CA TYR A 124 6.54 5.68 -7.45
C TYR A 124 7.53 4.52 -7.36
N PHE A 125 7.06 3.28 -7.53
CA PHE A 125 7.93 2.12 -7.46
C PHE A 125 8.92 2.04 -8.63
N VAL A 126 8.52 2.42 -9.84
CA VAL A 126 9.45 2.55 -10.98
C VAL A 126 10.52 3.58 -10.66
N CYS A 127 10.16 4.76 -10.15
CA CYS A 127 11.12 5.80 -9.78
C CYS A 127 12.10 5.29 -8.71
N ARG A 128 11.56 4.66 -7.65
CA ARG A 128 12.33 4.17 -6.51
C ARG A 128 13.33 3.09 -6.90
N ASP A 129 12.92 2.18 -7.79
CA ASP A 129 13.70 0.98 -8.10
C ASP A 129 14.66 1.18 -9.27
N ARG A 130 14.38 2.14 -10.16
CA ARG A 130 15.21 2.40 -11.34
C ARG A 130 16.62 2.87 -10.99
N ASN A 131 16.82 3.52 -9.86
CA ASN A 131 18.16 3.91 -9.40
C ASN A 131 18.21 4.18 -7.88
N PRO A 132 18.97 3.41 -7.09
CA PRO A 132 19.15 3.65 -5.65
C PRO A 132 19.68 5.05 -5.31
N VAL A 133 20.48 5.65 -6.21
CA VAL A 133 21.00 7.02 -6.03
C VAL A 133 19.87 8.05 -6.00
N LEU A 134 18.79 7.83 -6.78
CA LEU A 134 17.62 8.73 -6.78
C LEU A 134 16.85 8.69 -5.45
N GLN A 135 16.98 7.61 -4.67
CA GLN A 135 16.42 7.54 -3.32
C GLN A 135 17.17 8.46 -2.35
N ILE A 136 18.51 8.52 -2.45
CA ILE A 136 19.35 9.39 -1.61
C ILE A 136 18.95 10.86 -1.82
N PHE A 137 18.67 11.24 -3.07
CA PHE A 137 18.24 12.61 -3.41
C PHE A 137 16.73 12.86 -3.25
N ASN A 138 15.97 11.93 -2.63
CA ASN A 138 14.52 12.05 -2.48
C ASN A 138 13.78 12.41 -3.78
N THR A 139 14.30 12.00 -4.95
CA THR A 139 13.74 12.40 -6.26
C THR A 139 12.32 11.87 -6.45
N CYS A 140 12.00 10.73 -5.84
CA CYS A 140 10.69 10.09 -5.92
C CYS A 140 9.71 10.58 -4.83
N ALA A 141 10.10 11.51 -3.96
CA ALA A 141 9.24 12.01 -2.88
C ALA A 141 7.94 12.67 -3.40
N PRO A 142 7.93 13.44 -4.50
CA PRO A 142 6.68 13.99 -5.05
C PRO A 142 5.67 12.90 -5.46
N LEU A 143 6.15 11.81 -6.08
CA LEU A 143 5.29 10.66 -6.39
C LEU A 143 4.79 9.96 -5.13
N LYS A 144 5.60 9.95 -4.06
CA LYS A 144 5.20 9.40 -2.77
C LYS A 144 4.01 10.15 -2.19
N GLU A 145 4.08 11.48 -2.19
CA GLU A 145 3.01 12.35 -1.71
C GLU A 145 1.73 12.16 -2.54
N GLN A 146 1.85 12.07 -3.86
CA GLN A 146 0.71 11.85 -4.74
C GLN A 146 -0.01 10.52 -4.50
N PHE A 147 0.72 9.40 -4.35
CA PHE A 147 0.04 8.14 -4.06
C PHE A 147 -0.54 8.13 -2.64
N CYS A 148 0.13 8.74 -1.66
CA CYS A 148 -0.39 8.86 -0.29
C CYS A 148 -1.70 9.66 -0.28
N ALA A 149 -1.77 10.77 -1.02
CA ALA A 149 -2.98 11.55 -1.18
C ALA A 149 -4.09 10.75 -1.90
N CYS A 150 -3.75 9.96 -2.93
CA CYS A 150 -4.72 9.08 -3.58
C CYS A 150 -5.34 8.07 -2.62
N ILE A 151 -4.49 7.42 -1.80
CA ILE A 151 -4.95 6.46 -0.79
C ILE A 151 -5.82 7.17 0.25
N ASN A 152 -5.43 8.37 0.70
CA ASN A 152 -6.24 9.17 1.62
C ASN A 152 -7.64 9.46 1.05
N GLU A 153 -7.74 9.85 -0.22
CA GLU A 153 -9.06 10.05 -0.87
C GLU A 153 -9.93 8.79 -0.83
N VAL A 154 -9.33 7.60 -1.03
CA VAL A 154 -10.07 6.32 -0.97
C VAL A 154 -10.55 6.06 0.45
N PHE A 155 -9.71 6.30 1.46
CA PHE A 155 -10.11 6.17 2.87
C PHE A 155 -11.24 7.12 3.23
N VAL A 156 -11.13 8.41 2.86
CA VAL A 156 -12.18 9.40 3.09
C VAL A 156 -13.49 8.98 2.43
N LYS A 157 -13.46 8.55 1.16
CA LYS A 157 -14.67 8.07 0.46
C LYS A 157 -15.30 6.85 1.14
N ASN A 158 -14.48 5.92 1.63
CA ASN A 158 -14.97 4.74 2.32
C ASN A 158 -15.54 5.09 3.70
N HIS A 159 -14.91 6.03 4.42
CA HIS A 159 -15.41 6.57 5.68
C HIS A 159 -16.76 7.26 5.48
N GLU A 160 -16.86 8.18 4.51
CA GLU A 160 -18.12 8.86 4.14
C GLU A 160 -19.23 7.87 3.76
N ARG A 161 -18.89 6.76 3.07
CA ARG A 161 -19.85 5.69 2.76
C ARG A 161 -20.28 4.92 4.01
N GLY A 162 -19.34 4.64 4.91
CA GLY A 162 -19.61 4.02 6.21
C GLY A 162 -20.55 4.88 7.05
N ASP A 163 -20.27 6.17 7.16
CA ASP A 163 -21.09 7.13 7.88
C ASP A 163 -22.50 7.24 7.29
N LYS A 164 -22.62 7.27 5.96
CA LYS A 164 -23.92 7.28 5.29
C LYS A 164 -24.72 6.00 5.57
N LYS A 165 -24.07 4.83 5.50
CA LYS A 165 -24.72 3.55 5.80
C LYS A 165 -25.14 3.46 7.27
N PHE A 166 -24.29 3.94 8.18
CA PHE A 166 -24.60 4.00 9.60
C PHE A 166 -25.76 4.96 9.89
N ASN A 167 -25.76 6.15 9.29
CA ASN A 167 -26.83 7.12 9.47
C ASN A 167 -28.16 6.65 8.87
N ALA A 168 -28.14 5.90 7.78
CA ALA A 168 -29.35 5.31 7.18
C ALA A 168 -29.99 4.26 8.10
N ASN A 169 -29.18 3.46 8.79
CA ASN A 169 -29.65 2.38 9.68
C ASN A 169 -29.55 2.76 11.16
N ARG A 170 -29.50 4.07 11.45
CA ARG A 170 -29.18 4.56 12.79
C ARG A 170 -30.23 4.15 13.82
N GLU A 171 -31.50 4.29 13.46
CA GLU A 171 -32.62 3.94 14.34
C GLU A 171 -32.68 2.43 14.58
N GLU A 172 -32.57 1.61 13.53
CA GLU A 172 -32.50 0.14 13.65
C GLU A 172 -31.34 -0.30 14.55
N PHE A 173 -30.15 0.29 14.38
CA PHE A 173 -28.99 -0.04 15.21
C PHE A 173 -29.21 0.31 16.68
N PHE A 174 -29.81 1.48 16.98
CA PHE A 174 -30.10 1.88 18.35
C PHE A 174 -31.25 1.07 18.96
N ASP A 175 -32.25 0.69 18.19
CA ASP A 175 -33.33 -0.19 18.64
C ASP A 175 -32.84 -1.60 18.91
N GLU A 176 -31.93 -2.14 18.09
CA GLU A 176 -31.29 -3.44 18.34
C GLU A 176 -30.38 -3.40 19.58
N GLN A 177 -29.69 -2.29 19.83
CA GLN A 177 -28.93 -2.09 21.07
C GLN A 177 -29.84 -1.98 22.29
N ARG A 178 -31.00 -1.30 22.14
CA ARG A 178 -31.99 -1.15 23.20
C ARG A 178 -32.64 -2.49 23.54
N SER A 179 -33.00 -3.29 22.53
CA SER A 179 -33.56 -4.62 22.72
C SER A 179 -32.55 -5.55 23.40
N LYS A 180 -31.29 -5.56 22.97
CA LYS A 180 -30.21 -6.32 23.64
C LYS A 180 -30.02 -5.93 25.11
N ARG A 181 -30.08 -4.63 25.44
CA ARG A 181 -30.03 -4.16 26.83
C ARG A 181 -31.25 -4.62 27.62
N PHE A 182 -32.44 -4.61 27.02
CA PHE A 182 -33.67 -5.06 27.66
C PHE A 182 -33.67 -6.57 27.94
N THR A 183 -33.27 -7.39 26.97
CA THR A 183 -33.11 -8.84 27.16
C THR A 183 -32.11 -9.16 28.25
N LYS A 184 -30.97 -8.45 28.30
CA LYS A 184 -29.99 -8.64 29.38
C LYS A 184 -30.57 -8.34 30.76
N LEU A 185 -31.42 -7.32 30.85
CA LEU A 185 -32.05 -6.92 32.11
C LEU A 185 -33.12 -7.94 32.54
N LEU A 186 -33.90 -8.48 31.60
CA LEU A 186 -34.84 -9.58 31.87
C LEU A 186 -34.12 -10.83 32.38
N ASN A 187 -33.04 -11.26 31.72
CA ASN A 187 -32.27 -12.43 32.16
C ASN A 187 -31.70 -12.23 33.57
N GLN A 188 -31.21 -11.03 33.90
CA GLN A 188 -30.73 -10.72 35.26
C GLN A 188 -31.85 -10.75 36.30
N VAL A 189 -33.06 -10.33 35.95
CA VAL A 189 -34.21 -10.40 36.84
C VAL A 189 -34.63 -11.85 37.06
N GLU A 190 -34.70 -12.66 35.99
CA GLU A 190 -34.98 -14.10 36.09
C GLU A 190 -33.95 -14.82 36.96
N GLU A 191 -32.65 -14.60 36.72
CA GLU A 191 -31.56 -15.14 37.55
C GLU A 191 -31.70 -14.71 39.02
N SER A 192 -32.11 -13.47 39.29
CA SER A 192 -32.30 -12.97 40.65
C SER A 192 -33.52 -13.57 41.35
N VAL A 193 -34.59 -13.88 40.59
CA VAL A 193 -35.79 -14.55 41.11
C VAL A 193 -35.48 -16.01 41.40
N GLU A 194 -34.80 -16.71 40.49
CA GLU A 194 -34.33 -18.08 40.69
C GLU A 194 -33.35 -18.20 41.86
N ALA A 195 -32.47 -17.23 42.05
CA ALA A 195 -31.56 -17.20 43.20
C ALA A 195 -32.32 -17.00 44.52
N LYS A 196 -33.38 -16.18 44.52
CA LYS A 196 -34.23 -15.96 45.70
C LYS A 196 -35.08 -17.18 46.05
N THR A 197 -35.63 -17.89 45.06
CA THR A 197 -36.41 -19.11 45.30
C THR A 197 -35.53 -20.25 45.79
N LYS A 198 -34.30 -20.42 45.25
CA LYS A 198 -33.33 -21.41 45.75
C LYS A 198 -32.81 -21.16 47.17
N LEU A 199 -32.96 -19.95 47.70
CA LEU A 199 -32.60 -19.59 49.08
C LEU A 199 -33.77 -19.72 50.07
N GLN A 200 -34.99 -19.96 49.58
CA GLN A 200 -36.19 -20.16 50.39
C GLN A 200 -36.56 -21.64 50.61
N ASP A 201 -35.97 -22.56 49.83
CA ASP A 201 -35.96 -24.01 50.08
C ASP A 201 -34.74 -24.41 50.95
#